data_AF-A0A2I8VPR3-F1
#
_entry.id   AF-A0A2I8VPR3-F1
#
_cell.length_a   1.000
_cell.length_b   1.000
_cell.length_c   1.000
_cell.angle_alpha   90.00
_cell.angle_beta   90.00
_cell.angle_gamma   90.00
#
_symmetry.space_group_name_H-M   'P 1'
#
loop_
_entity.id
_entity.type
_entity.pdbx_description
1 polymer ?
#
loop_
_entity_poly.entity_id
_entity_poly.type
_entity_poly.pdbx_seq_one_letter_code
_entity_poly.pdbx_strand_id
1 'polypeptide(L)'
;MEPTIVVDLDDETQRRAFRCPRGHANWEPVNHHWWCESCARRWSVDAEFSLLVDHRDRQQYRREEVSLVYGDGEPYKEAASD
;
A
#
# COMPACT_ATOMS: atom_id res chain seq x y z
N MET A 1 -17.57 3.76 3.60
CA MET A 1 -16.71 3.12 4.61
C MET A 1 -15.57 4.08 4.83
N GLU A 2 -15.36 4.54 6.06
CA GLU A 2 -14.29 5.48 6.38
C GLU A 2 -12.95 4.73 6.35
N PRO A 3 -11.85 5.35 5.87
CA PRO A 3 -10.54 4.71 5.91
C PRO A 3 -10.18 4.41 7.37
N THR A 4 -9.82 3.16 7.63
CA THR A 4 -9.43 2.72 8.98
C THR A 4 -8.02 3.20 9.32
N ILE A 5 -7.18 3.41 8.31
CA ILE A 5 -5.80 3.85 8.49
C ILE A 5 -5.39 4.88 7.44
N VAL A 6 -4.55 5.82 7.86
CA VAL A 6 -3.92 6.81 6.98
C VAL A 6 -2.43 6.48 6.90
N VAL A 7 -1.90 6.39 5.68
CA VAL A 7 -0.48 6.16 5.41
C VAL A 7 0.09 7.38 4.70
N ASP A 8 1.03 8.02 5.37
CA ASP A 8 1.86 9.07 4.82
C ASP A 8 2.96 8.45 3.95
N LEU A 9 2.99 8.84 2.69
CA LEU A 9 3.95 8.39 1.69
C LEU A 9 5.31 9.07 1.85
N ASP A 10 5.37 10.24 2.50
CA ASP A 10 6.61 10.96 2.81
C ASP A 10 7.28 10.40 4.07
N ASP A 11 6.49 9.85 5.01
CA ASP A 11 7.01 9.11 6.15
C ASP A 11 7.50 7.71 5.73
N GLU A 12 8.79 7.61 5.40
CA GLU A 12 9.43 6.35 5.08
C GLU A 12 9.30 5.28 6.18
N THR A 13 9.25 5.68 7.45
CA THR A 13 9.14 4.74 8.57
C THR A 13 7.75 4.12 8.59
N GLN A 14 6.71 4.94 8.45
CA GLN A 14 5.34 4.48 8.37
C GLN A 14 5.12 3.65 7.11
N ARG A 15 5.59 4.12 5.95
CA ARG A 15 5.48 3.38 4.69
C ARG A 15 6.14 1.99 4.77
N ARG A 16 7.33 1.89 5.36
CA ARG A 16 8.05 0.62 5.55
C ARG A 16 7.44 -0.29 6.61
N ALA A 17 6.60 0.25 7.51
CA ALA A 17 5.86 -0.55 8.46
C ALA A 17 4.81 -1.43 7.77
N PHE A 18 4.23 -0.93 6.68
CA PHE A 18 3.34 -1.68 5.80
C PHE A 18 4.11 -2.53 4.80
N ARG A 19 3.60 -3.73 4.56
CA ARG A 19 4.23 -4.73 3.70
C ARG A 19 3.19 -5.44 2.85
N CYS A 20 3.64 -5.97 1.71
CA CYS A 20 2.81 -6.88 0.94
C CYS A 20 2.55 -8.17 1.74
N PRO A 21 1.58 -9.02 1.35
CA PRO A 21 1.25 -10.27 2.04
C PRO A 21 2.43 -11.23 2.18
N ARG A 22 3.48 -11.06 1.36
CA ARG A 22 4.72 -11.85 1.43
C ARG A 22 5.83 -11.21 2.27
N GLY A 23 5.60 -10.02 2.82
CA GLY A 23 6.52 -9.35 3.75
C GLY A 23 7.50 -8.35 3.14
N HIS A 24 7.31 -7.94 1.88
CA HIS A 24 8.14 -6.90 1.25
C HIS A 24 7.57 -5.50 1.50
N ALA A 25 8.44 -4.51 1.75
CA ALA A 25 8.06 -3.11 1.94
C ALA A 25 8.01 -2.29 0.64
N ASN A 26 8.46 -2.85 -0.49
CA ASN A 26 8.45 -2.19 -1.80
C ASN A 26 7.07 -2.35 -2.46
N TRP A 27 6.06 -1.72 -1.88
CA TRP A 27 4.72 -1.68 -2.46
C TRP A 27 4.39 -0.28 -2.98
N GLU A 28 3.53 -0.24 -4.00
CA GLU A 28 3.04 0.97 -4.67
C GLU A 28 1.54 0.83 -4.92
N PRO A 29 0.74 1.90 -4.75
CA PRO A 29 -0.65 1.92 -5.19
C PRO A 29 -0.72 1.92 -6.72
N VAL A 30 -1.48 0.98 -7.30
CA VAL A 30 -1.73 0.91 -8.74
C VAL A 30 -3.19 0.56 -8.98
N ASN A 31 -3.97 1.49 -9.53
CA ASN A 31 -5.34 1.30 -10.02
C ASN A 31 -6.20 0.37 -9.15
N HIS A 32 -6.68 0.87 -8.00
CA HIS A 32 -7.49 0.11 -7.04
C HIS A 32 -6.84 -1.15 -6.43
N HIS A 33 -5.58 -1.44 -6.75
CA HIS A 33 -4.79 -2.52 -6.18
C HIS A 33 -3.46 -2.00 -5.64
N TRP A 34 -2.76 -2.87 -4.92
CA TRP A 34 -1.38 -2.67 -4.52
C TRP A 34 -0.50 -3.50 -5.43
N TRP A 35 0.62 -2.93 -5.83
CA TRP A 35 1.64 -3.59 -6.60
C TRP A 35 2.91 -3.70 -5.78
N CYS A 36 3.65 -4.80 -5.89
CA CYS A 36 4.93 -4.96 -5.22
C CYS A 36 6.04 -5.24 -6.23
N GLU A 37 7.00 -4.33 -6.30
CA GLU A 37 8.16 -4.42 -7.21
C GLU A 37 8.97 -5.71 -6.97
N SER A 38 9.15 -6.10 -5.70
CA SER A 38 9.88 -7.31 -5.34
C SER A 38 9.15 -8.59 -5.78
N CYS A 39 7.82 -8.58 -5.77
CA CYS A 39 7.01 -9.69 -6.27
C CYS A 39 7.02 -9.71 -7.81
N ALA A 40 6.96 -8.56 -8.47
CA ALA A 40 7.01 -8.45 -9.93
C ALA A 40 8.30 -9.00 -10.54
N ARG A 41 9.42 -8.92 -9.80
CA ARG A 41 10.69 -9.52 -10.21
C ARG A 41 10.70 -11.05 -10.19
N ARG A 42 9.69 -11.71 -9.60
CA ARG A 42 9.59 -13.17 -9.51
C ARG A 42 8.50 -13.69 -10.45
N TRP A 43 8.86 -14.61 -11.33
CA TRP A 43 7.97 -15.19 -12.35
C TRP A 43 6.84 -16.07 -11.78
N SER A 44 6.99 -16.59 -10.57
CA SER A 44 6.05 -17.56 -9.99
C SER A 44 4.97 -16.94 -9.12
N VAL A 45 4.88 -15.60 -9.08
CA VAL A 45 4.06 -14.91 -8.10
C VAL A 45 3.41 -13.65 -8.65
N ASP A 46 2.13 -13.46 -8.34
CA ASP A 46 1.47 -12.19 -8.58
C ASP A 46 2.10 -11.07 -7.75
N ALA A 47 2.35 -9.96 -8.46
CA ALA A 47 2.83 -8.71 -7.90
C ALA A 47 1.68 -7.83 -7.40
N GLU A 48 0.48 -8.06 -7.92
CA GLU A 48 -0.74 -7.33 -7.60
C GLU A 48 -1.48 -8.01 -6.44
N PHE A 49 -1.97 -7.23 -5.50
CA PHE A 49 -2.71 -7.69 -4.33
C PHE A 49 -3.62 -6.60 -3.78
N SER A 50 -4.68 -6.98 -3.08
CA SER A 50 -5.65 -6.00 -2.52
C SER A 50 -5.44 -5.73 -1.02
N LEU A 51 -4.56 -6.50 -0.37
CA LEU A 51 -4.36 -6.48 1.09
C LEU A 51 -2.96 -6.00 1.46
N LEU A 52 -2.90 -4.89 2.19
CA LEU A 52 -1.68 -4.36 2.78
C LEU A 52 -1.57 -4.87 4.23
N VAL A 53 -0.39 -5.36 4.62
CA VAL A 53 -0.18 -5.93 5.95
C VAL A 53 0.65 -4.95 6.78
N ASP A 54 0.10 -4.51 7.90
CA ASP A 54 0.87 -3.76 8.89
C ASP A 54 1.73 -4.74 9.70
N HIS A 55 3.05 -4.59 9.67
CA HIS A 55 3.92 -5.50 10.42
C HIS A 55 3.94 -5.21 11.93
N ARG A 56 3.47 -4.04 12.38
CA ARG A 56 3.50 -3.61 13.78
C ARG A 56 2.56 -4.44 14.63
N ASP A 57 1.34 -4.60 14.15
CA ASP A 57 0.23 -5.31 14.79
C ASP A 57 -0.22 -6.56 14.02
N ARG A 58 0.38 -6.81 12.84
CA ARG A 58 0.04 -7.92 11.94
C ARG A 58 -1.38 -7.86 11.38
N GLN A 59 -2.00 -6.68 11.38
CA GLN A 59 -3.31 -6.46 10.79
C GLN A 59 -3.21 -6.38 9.27
N GLN A 60 -4.26 -6.82 8.59
CA GLN A 60 -4.40 -6.71 7.15
C GLN A 60 -5.49 -5.69 6.84
N TYR A 61 -5.20 -4.81 5.90
CA TYR A 61 -6.07 -3.73 5.45
C TYR A 61 -6.29 -3.83 3.95
N ARG A 62 -7.54 -3.73 3.51
CA ARG A 62 -7.86 -3.64 2.08
C ARG A 62 -7.49 -2.27 1.54
N ARG A 63 -7.31 -2.17 0.22
CA ARG A 63 -7.04 -0.89 -0.47
C ARG A 63 -8.04 0.21 -0.09
N GLU A 64 -9.32 -0.11 0.03
CA GLU A 64 -10.41 0.80 0.42
C GLU A 64 -10.35 1.26 1.88
N GLU A 65 -9.68 0.51 2.75
CA GLU A 65 -9.52 0.82 4.18
C GLU A 65 -8.29 1.70 4.45
N VAL A 66 -7.45 1.88 3.44
CA VAL A 66 -6.19 2.63 3.52
C VAL A 66 -6.32 3.94 2.75
N SER A 67 -6.17 5.07 3.45
CA SER A 67 -6.04 6.39 2.83
C SER A 67 -4.57 6.75 2.73
N LEU A 68 -4.11 7.07 1.52
CA LEU A 68 -2.74 7.53 1.30
C LEU A 68 -2.71 9.05 1.33
N VAL A 69 -1.73 9.64 2.00
CA VAL A 69 -1.49 11.09 2.04
C VAL A 69 -0.01 11.38 1.80
N TYR A 70 0.30 12.62 1.47
CA TYR A 70 1.67 13.13 1.47
C TYR A 70 1.95 13.89 2.77
N GLY A 71 3.22 14.24 3.03
CA GLY A 71 3.65 14.92 4.27
C GLY A 71 2.93 16.23 4.59
N ASP A 72 2.34 16.89 3.58
CA ASP A 72 1.49 18.09 3.74
C ASP A 72 0.02 17.76 4.09
N GLY A 73 -0.31 16.49 4.29
CA GLY A 73 -1.67 15.99 4.54
C GLY A 73 -2.56 15.93 3.29
N GLU A 74 -2.02 16.27 2.11
CA GLU A 74 -2.77 16.16 0.86
C GLU A 74 -3.06 14.70 0.51
N PRO A 75 -4.31 14.34 0.18
CA PRO A 75 -4.65 12.98 -0.19
C PRO A 75 -3.97 12.60 -1.50
N TYR A 76 -3.39 11.41 -1.53
CA TYR A 76 -2.91 10.80 -2.76
C TYR A 76 -4.09 10.58 -3.70
N LYS A 77 -4.08 11.29 -4.82
CA LYS A 77 -5.04 11.09 -5.91
C LYS A 77 -4.34 10.25 -6.96
N GLU A 78 -4.75 8.99 -7.09
CA GLU A 78 -4.49 8.23 -8.31
C GLU A 78 -5.04 9.08 -9.45
N ALA A 79 -4.18 9.49 -10.40
CA ALA A 79 -4.66 10.17 -11.59
C ALA A 79 -5.67 9.22 -12.23
N ALA A 80 -6.95 9.56 -12.15
CA ALA A 80 -8.03 8.79 -12.73
C ALA A 80 -7.67 8.57 -14.20
N SER A 81 -7.24 7.35 -14.54
CA SER A 81 -7.17 6.95 -15.94
C SER A 81 -8.60 6.72 -16.37
N ASP A 82 -9.15 7.72 -17.04
CA ASP A 82 -10.34 7.64 -17.88
C ASP A 82 -10.13 6.68 -19.06
#